data_AF-A0A928TKW2-F1
#
_entry.id   AF-A0A928TKW2-F1
#
_cell.length_a   1.000
_cell.length_b   1.000
_cell.length_c   1.000
_cell.angle_alpha   90.00
_cell.angle_beta   90.00
_cell.angle_gamma   90.00
#
_symmetry.space_group_name_H-M   'P 1'
#
loop_
_entity.id
_entity.type
_entity.pdbx_description
1 polymer ?
#
loop_
_entity_poly.entity_id
_entity_poly.type
_entity_poly.pdbx_seq_one_letter_code
_entity_poly.pdbx_strand_id
1 'polypeptide(L)'
;MLLQVTPADALALAFFLAAWFGYSFYADREMNHARGLRALMHQARLEWGRQMVVRDQKVLDAALTGHLINSVTFYANTSIYIVAALIATAGALDSILSFAQDLPFAGRQSRLMVQAKLFLLIGVFVFAYFKFTWAHRQYTLLLTLIGATPDRSRPPDELEDHAQKCARINTLAGDEFNRGVRSYYFGFAALGWFLHVALFAALTWLILVVLWRRDFRSPTTRAISRTQPPA
;
A
#
# COMPACT_ATOMS: atom_id res chain seq x y z
N MET A 1 23.67 21.47 23.24
CA MET A 1 22.61 20.62 23.86
C MET A 1 21.30 21.40 23.86
N LEU A 2 20.61 21.45 22.71
CA LEU A 2 19.20 21.83 22.50
C LEU A 2 18.96 21.57 21.00
N LEU A 3 17.80 21.01 20.66
CA LEU A 3 17.52 20.35 19.38
C LEU A 3 17.98 21.14 18.13
N GLN A 4 18.89 20.59 17.33
CA GLN A 4 19.06 20.96 15.91
C GLN A 4 17.93 20.36 15.04
N VAL A 5 16.69 20.40 15.52
CA VAL A 5 15.51 20.21 14.66
C VAL A 5 15.18 21.59 14.18
N THR A 6 15.50 21.89 12.91
CA THR A 6 15.07 23.17 12.36
C THR A 6 13.53 23.17 12.32
N PRO A 7 12.86 24.31 12.49
CA PRO A 7 11.42 24.40 12.30
C PRO A 7 10.97 23.81 10.95
N ALA A 8 11.85 23.85 9.94
CA ALA A 8 11.64 23.22 8.64
C ALA A 8 11.58 21.68 8.73
N ASP A 9 12.40 21.01 9.55
CA ASP A 9 12.33 19.55 9.75
C ASP A 9 10.99 19.15 10.39
N ALA A 10 10.55 19.91 11.40
CA ALA A 10 9.27 19.66 12.06
C ALA A 10 8.09 19.86 11.10
N LEU A 11 8.10 20.95 10.32
CA LEU A 11 7.08 21.22 9.30
C LEU A 11 7.08 20.16 8.19
N ALA A 12 8.25 19.75 7.70
CA ALA A 12 8.36 18.71 6.68
C ALA A 12 7.88 17.35 7.18
N LEU A 13 8.20 16.99 8.44
CA LEU A 13 7.70 15.78 9.07
C LEU A 13 6.18 15.83 9.25
N ALA A 14 5.64 16.96 9.73
CA ALA A 14 4.20 17.14 9.86
C ALA A 14 3.50 17.04 8.49
N PHE A 15 4.06 17.68 7.46
CA PHE A 15 3.58 17.56 6.09
C PHE A 15 3.63 16.11 5.59
N PHE A 16 4.72 15.39 5.84
CA PHE A 16 4.84 13.97 5.48
C PHE A 16 3.78 13.10 6.15
N LEU A 17 3.59 13.24 7.47
CA LEU A 17 2.60 12.47 8.21
C LEU A 17 1.18 12.82 7.74
N ALA A 18 0.89 14.11 7.56
CA ALA A 18 -0.40 14.56 7.02
C ALA A 18 -0.63 14.04 5.59
N ALA A 19 0.39 14.04 4.73
CA ALA A 19 0.32 13.50 3.38
C ALA A 19 0.09 11.99 3.39
N TRP A 20 0.83 11.24 4.21
CA TRP A 20 0.76 9.79 4.26
C TRP A 20 -0.59 9.29 4.82
N PHE A 21 -1.00 9.80 5.98
CA PHE A 21 -2.28 9.43 6.58
C PHE A 21 -3.46 10.07 5.85
N GLY A 22 -3.34 11.34 5.45
CA GLY A 22 -4.38 12.09 4.76
C GLY A 22 -4.68 11.53 3.36
N TYR A 23 -3.65 11.16 2.59
CA TYR A 23 -3.87 10.51 1.29
C TYR A 23 -4.53 9.14 1.46
N SER A 24 -4.08 8.36 2.46
CA SER A 24 -4.69 7.05 2.74
C SER A 24 -6.17 7.21 3.07
N PHE A 25 -6.53 8.14 3.95
CA PHE A 25 -7.92 8.44 4.30
C PHE A 25 -8.74 8.96 3.10
N TYR A 26 -8.17 9.86 2.30
CA TYR A 26 -8.82 10.41 1.10
C TYR A 26 -9.11 9.32 0.07
N ALA A 27 -8.10 8.52 -0.29
CA ALA A 27 -8.23 7.42 -1.25
C ALA A 27 -9.20 6.33 -0.76
N ASP A 28 -9.31 6.16 0.56
CA ASP A 28 -10.26 5.22 1.17
C ASP A 28 -11.71 5.73 1.11
N ARG A 29 -11.94 7.04 1.25
CA ARG A 29 -13.26 7.69 1.27
C ARG A 29 -13.87 7.88 -0.12
N GLU A 30 -13.07 8.01 -1.17
CA GLU A 30 -13.56 8.23 -2.54
C GLU A 30 -14.26 7.00 -3.16
N MET A 31 -14.42 5.91 -2.40
CA MET A 31 -15.27 4.76 -2.74
C MET A 31 -16.72 5.18 -3.07
N ASN A 32 -17.22 6.24 -2.45
CA ASN A 32 -18.62 6.67 -2.57
C ASN A 32 -18.93 7.43 -3.87
N HIS A 33 -17.93 7.83 -4.67
CA HIS A 33 -18.14 8.68 -5.84
C HIS A 33 -18.06 7.96 -7.20
N ALA A 34 -17.91 6.64 -7.23
CA ALA A 34 -17.98 5.80 -8.44
C ALA A 34 -17.05 6.21 -9.61
N ARG A 35 -16.02 7.04 -9.37
CA ARG A 35 -15.16 7.64 -10.40
C ARG A 35 -13.69 7.20 -10.33
N GLY A 36 -13.31 6.41 -9.34
CA GLY A 36 -11.93 5.96 -9.12
C GLY A 36 -11.65 4.52 -9.57
N LEU A 37 -10.36 4.21 -9.83
CA LEU A 37 -9.90 2.86 -10.20
C LEU A 37 -10.40 1.76 -9.24
N ARG A 38 -10.50 2.08 -7.95
CA ARG A 38 -10.99 1.15 -6.92
C ARG A 38 -12.43 0.69 -7.16
N ALA A 39 -13.33 1.60 -7.55
CA ALA A 39 -14.74 1.27 -7.82
C ALA A 39 -14.87 0.41 -9.08
N LEU A 40 -14.13 0.77 -10.14
CA LEU A 40 -14.07 -0.04 -11.37
C LEU A 40 -13.53 -1.44 -11.09
N MET A 41 -12.48 -1.56 -10.28
CA MET A 41 -11.93 -2.85 -9.87
C MET A 41 -12.89 -3.64 -8.99
N HIS A 42 -13.68 -2.98 -8.13
CA HIS A 42 -14.73 -3.68 -7.37
C HIS A 42 -15.78 -4.29 -8.30
N GLN A 43 -16.26 -3.55 -9.30
CA GLN A 43 -17.21 -4.06 -10.29
C GLN A 43 -16.62 -5.22 -11.10
N ALA A 44 -15.36 -5.12 -11.52
CA ALA A 44 -14.67 -6.23 -12.20
C ALA A 44 -14.54 -7.47 -11.30
N ARG A 45 -14.29 -7.29 -10.00
CA ARG A 45 -14.27 -8.40 -9.02
C ARG A 45 -15.64 -8.99 -8.77
N LEU A 46 -16.70 -8.17 -8.82
CA LEU A 46 -18.08 -8.63 -8.71
C LEU A 46 -18.46 -9.46 -9.94
N GLU A 47 -18.11 -8.99 -11.14
CA GLU A 47 -18.31 -9.77 -12.36
C GLU A 47 -17.50 -11.07 -12.32
N TRP A 48 -16.25 -11.03 -11.85
CA TRP A 48 -15.48 -12.24 -11.62
C TRP A 48 -16.20 -13.20 -10.65
N GLY A 49 -16.74 -12.70 -9.54
CA GLY A 49 -17.54 -13.49 -8.59
C GLY A 49 -18.78 -14.13 -9.22
N ARG A 50 -19.53 -13.37 -10.03
CA ARG A 50 -20.72 -13.87 -10.74
C ARG A 50 -20.39 -14.96 -11.77
N GLN A 51 -19.29 -14.79 -12.49
CA GLN A 51 -18.81 -15.83 -13.42
C GLN A 51 -18.28 -17.06 -12.66
N MET A 52 -17.61 -16.87 -11.53
CA MET A 52 -17.08 -17.96 -10.71
C MET A 52 -18.18 -18.87 -10.16
N VAL A 53 -19.31 -18.32 -9.70
CA VAL A 53 -20.40 -19.14 -9.12
C VAL A 53 -21.09 -20.04 -10.15
N VAL A 54 -21.06 -19.69 -11.43
CA VAL A 54 -21.66 -20.49 -12.52
C VAL A 54 -20.67 -21.42 -13.24
N ARG A 55 -19.36 -21.25 -13.04
CA ARG A 55 -18.32 -22.11 -13.64
C ARG A 55 -18.32 -23.52 -13.03
N ASP A 56 -18.17 -24.53 -13.88
CA ASP A 56 -18.02 -25.93 -13.43
C ASP A 56 -16.71 -26.11 -12.62
N GLN A 57 -15.59 -25.64 -13.17
CA GLN A 57 -14.27 -25.74 -12.53
C GLN A 57 -13.81 -24.39 -11.98
N LYS A 58 -13.43 -24.38 -10.69
CA LYS A 58 -13.00 -23.18 -9.94
C LYS A 58 -11.50 -23.17 -9.63
N VAL A 59 -10.74 -24.12 -10.21
CA VAL A 59 -9.29 -24.23 -10.05
C VAL A 59 -8.58 -22.99 -10.59
N LEU A 60 -9.08 -22.43 -11.70
CA LEU A 60 -8.56 -21.17 -12.24
C LEU A 60 -8.69 -20.02 -11.22
N ASP A 61 -9.85 -19.90 -10.58
CA ASP A 61 -10.13 -18.81 -9.64
C ASP A 61 -9.25 -18.93 -8.38
N ALA A 62 -9.06 -20.16 -7.90
CA ALA A 62 -8.12 -20.47 -6.83
C ALA A 62 -6.67 -20.18 -7.22
N ALA A 63 -6.25 -20.53 -8.44
CA ALA A 63 -4.89 -20.29 -8.93
C ALA A 63 -4.58 -18.79 -9.07
N LEU A 64 -5.49 -18.01 -9.66
CA LEU A 64 -5.38 -16.55 -9.76
C LEU A 64 -5.26 -15.90 -8.38
N THR A 65 -6.08 -16.34 -7.42
CA THR A 65 -6.01 -15.86 -6.03
C THR A 65 -4.68 -16.28 -5.37
N GLY A 66 -4.19 -17.49 -5.65
CA GLY A 66 -2.88 -17.96 -5.18
C GLY A 66 -1.71 -17.12 -5.69
N HIS A 67 -1.75 -16.66 -6.94
CA HIS A 67 -0.74 -15.73 -7.47
C HIS A 67 -0.75 -14.37 -6.75
N LEU A 68 -1.93 -13.86 -6.37
CA LEU A 68 -2.04 -12.64 -5.56
C LEU A 68 -1.45 -12.85 -4.17
N ILE A 69 -1.74 -13.99 -3.53
CA ILE A 69 -1.16 -14.35 -2.22
C ILE A 69 0.38 -14.37 -2.29
N ASN A 70 0.95 -15.03 -3.30
CA ASN A 70 2.40 -15.08 -3.46
C ASN A 70 3.02 -13.68 -3.62
N SER A 71 2.35 -12.79 -4.36
CA SER A 71 2.77 -11.39 -4.51
C SER A 71 2.74 -10.65 -3.18
N VAL A 72 1.69 -10.83 -2.38
CA VAL A 72 1.57 -10.22 -1.04
C VAL A 72 2.65 -10.74 -0.11
N THR A 73 2.91 -12.06 -0.10
CA THR A 73 3.95 -12.69 0.71
C THR A 73 5.34 -12.17 0.35
N PHE A 74 5.64 -11.99 -0.95
CA PHE A 74 6.89 -11.39 -1.39
C PHE A 74 7.10 -10.00 -0.75
N TYR A 75 6.10 -9.12 -0.84
CA TYR A 75 6.17 -7.78 -0.25
C TYR A 75 6.29 -7.79 1.28
N ALA A 76 5.57 -8.69 1.97
CA ALA A 76 5.68 -8.85 3.42
C ALA A 76 7.10 -9.29 3.84
N ASN A 77 7.68 -10.27 3.13
CA ASN A 77 9.04 -10.74 3.39
C ASN A 77 10.08 -9.64 3.13
N THR A 78 9.94 -8.89 2.04
CA THR A 78 10.81 -7.73 1.79
C THR A 78 10.68 -6.69 2.90
N SER A 79 9.47 -6.44 3.41
CA SER A 79 9.25 -5.46 4.49
C SER A 79 9.99 -5.84 5.75
N ILE A 80 9.91 -7.11 6.19
CA ILE A 80 10.59 -7.54 7.41
C ILE A 80 12.13 -7.51 7.26
N TYR A 81 12.66 -7.83 6.06
CA TYR A 81 14.09 -7.69 5.79
C TYR A 81 14.55 -6.23 5.82
N ILE A 82 13.76 -5.30 5.27
CA ILE A 82 14.04 -3.87 5.36
C ILE A 82 14.05 -3.42 6.83
N VAL A 83 13.06 -3.83 7.63
CA VAL A 83 13.00 -3.51 9.06
C VAL A 83 14.24 -4.05 9.79
N ALA A 84 14.62 -5.30 9.55
CA ALA A 84 15.82 -5.89 10.16
C ALA A 84 17.10 -5.13 9.77
N ALA A 85 17.24 -4.76 8.49
CA ALA A 85 18.36 -3.96 8.01
C ALA A 85 18.40 -2.57 8.66
N LEU A 86 17.25 -1.90 8.82
CA LEU A 86 17.17 -0.60 9.48
C LEU A 86 17.50 -0.68 10.98
N ILE A 87 17.10 -1.76 11.67
CA ILE A 87 17.46 -2.00 13.07
C ILE A 87 18.96 -2.24 13.21
N ALA A 88 19.56 -3.07 12.34
CA ALA A 88 21.00 -3.30 12.32
C ALA A 88 21.78 -1.99 12.05
N THR A 89 21.27 -1.18 11.11
CA THR A 89 21.78 0.16 10.78
C THR A 89 21.70 1.09 12.00
N ALA A 90 20.60 1.06 12.77
CA ALA A 90 20.48 1.83 14.00
C ALA A 90 21.46 1.38 15.10
N GLY A 91 21.83 0.09 15.13
CA GLY A 91 22.89 -0.43 16.02
C GLY A 91 24.31 0.02 15.62
N ALA A 92 24.54 0.27 14.33
CA ALA A 92 25.82 0.73 13.77
C ALA A 92 25.86 2.26 13.53
N LEU A 93 25.13 3.03 14.33
CA LEU A 93 24.90 4.45 14.10
C LEU A 93 26.19 5.30 14.04
N ASP A 94 27.17 4.99 14.87
CA ASP A 94 28.43 5.74 14.93
C ASP A 94 29.22 5.62 13.61
N SER A 95 29.22 4.44 12.98
CA SER A 95 29.83 4.19 11.66
C SER A 95 29.11 4.94 10.52
N ILE A 96 27.80 5.13 10.64
CA ILE A 96 27.01 5.89 9.65
C ILE A 96 27.28 7.37 9.79
N LEU A 97 27.38 7.88 11.02
CA LEU A 97 27.67 9.28 11.29
C LEU A 97 29.07 9.66 10.82
N SER A 98 30.07 8.79 10.98
CA SER A 98 31.42 9.04 10.44
C SER A 98 31.42 9.05 8.92
N PHE A 99 30.80 8.06 8.27
CA PHE A 99 30.68 8.03 6.81
C PHE A 99 29.93 9.26 6.25
N ALA A 100 28.88 9.70 6.94
CA ALA A 100 28.12 10.89 6.52
C ALA A 100 28.95 12.17 6.64
N GLN A 101 29.91 12.27 7.56
CA GLN A 101 30.78 13.44 7.68
C GLN A 101 31.73 13.60 6.49
N ASP A 102 32.03 12.51 5.77
CA ASP A 102 32.87 12.54 4.58
C ASP A 102 32.09 13.00 3.32
N LEU A 103 30.76 13.09 3.39
CA LEU A 103 29.93 13.51 2.27
C LEU A 103 29.77 15.05 2.25
N PRO A 104 30.11 15.73 1.13
CA PRO A 104 30.14 17.20 1.05
C PRO A 104 28.76 17.86 1.23
N PHE A 105 27.67 17.11 1.06
CA PHE A 105 26.29 17.61 1.18
C PHE A 105 25.62 17.22 2.50
N ALA A 106 26.22 16.31 3.27
CA ALA A 106 25.69 15.88 4.55
C ALA A 106 26.27 16.78 5.64
N GLY A 107 25.65 17.93 5.88
CA GLY A 107 26.01 18.80 7.00
C GLY A 107 26.02 18.05 8.34
N ARG A 108 26.60 18.63 9.39
CA ARG A 108 26.65 18.00 10.74
C ARG A 108 25.25 17.59 11.21
N GLN A 109 24.95 16.28 11.15
CA GLN A 109 23.70 15.71 11.64
C GLN A 109 23.86 15.38 13.13
N SER A 110 22.86 15.74 13.94
CA SER A 110 22.83 15.26 15.32
C SER A 110 22.48 13.76 15.35
N ARG A 111 23.09 13.02 16.29
CA ARG A 111 22.80 11.59 16.52
C ARG A 111 21.30 11.33 16.68
N LEU A 112 20.62 12.18 17.45
CA LEU A 112 19.19 12.10 17.69
C LEU A 112 18.36 12.25 16.40
N MET A 113 18.78 13.15 15.50
CA MET A 113 18.09 13.35 14.22
C MET A 113 18.18 12.11 13.32
N VAL A 114 19.37 11.49 13.22
CA VAL A 114 19.54 10.27 12.42
C VAL A 114 18.74 9.11 13.03
N GLN A 115 18.71 8.98 14.35
CA GLN A 115 17.84 8.01 15.02
C GLN A 115 16.37 8.23 14.68
N ALA A 116 15.88 9.48 14.78
CA ALA A 116 14.50 9.81 14.45
C ALA A 116 14.14 9.44 12.99
N LYS A 117 15.06 9.68 12.03
CA LYS A 117 14.89 9.29 10.62
C LYS A 117 14.81 7.78 10.44
N LEU A 118 15.67 7.01 11.12
CA LEU A 118 15.64 5.55 11.10
C LEU A 118 14.34 5.02 11.73
N PHE A 119 13.92 5.56 12.87
CA PHE A 119 12.66 5.18 13.51
C PHE A 119 11.43 5.52 12.65
N LEU A 120 11.44 6.64 11.94
CA LEU A 120 10.40 6.96 10.96
C LEU A 120 10.31 5.87 9.90
N LEU A 121 11.43 5.50 9.26
CA LEU A 121 11.46 4.44 8.24
C LEU A 121 11.02 3.09 8.80
N ILE A 122 11.51 2.71 9.99
CA ILE A 122 11.08 1.49 10.67
C ILE A 122 9.57 1.51 10.86
N GLY A 123 9.00 2.62 11.35
CA GLY A 123 7.56 2.78 11.51
C GLY A 123 6.79 2.63 10.19
N VAL A 124 7.28 3.22 9.10
CA VAL A 124 6.68 3.07 7.76
C VAL A 124 6.66 1.61 7.31
N PHE A 125 7.79 0.90 7.40
CA PHE A 125 7.90 -0.47 6.92
C PHE A 125 7.23 -1.49 7.85
N VAL A 126 7.18 -1.24 9.16
CA VAL A 126 6.37 -2.03 10.09
C VAL A 126 4.88 -1.87 9.75
N PHE A 127 4.42 -0.64 9.51
CA PHE A 127 3.05 -0.42 9.04
C PHE A 127 2.79 -1.15 7.72
N ALA A 128 3.70 -1.06 6.75
CA ALA A 128 3.57 -1.77 5.48
C ALA A 128 3.48 -3.29 5.66
N TYR A 129 4.32 -3.87 6.52
CA TYR A 129 4.30 -5.29 6.88
C TYR A 129 2.91 -5.71 7.39
N PHE A 130 2.34 -4.99 8.36
CA PHE A 130 1.00 -5.29 8.88
C PHE A 130 -0.09 -5.19 7.81
N LYS A 131 0.03 -4.25 6.87
CA LYS A 131 -0.90 -4.13 5.74
C LYS A 131 -0.80 -5.32 4.79
N PHE A 132 0.41 -5.78 4.49
CA PHE A 132 0.59 -6.98 3.66
C PHE A 132 0.13 -8.26 4.36
N THR A 133 0.43 -8.45 5.65
CA THR A 133 -0.04 -9.64 6.37
C THR A 133 -1.55 -9.68 6.52
N TRP A 134 -2.20 -8.52 6.68
CA TRP A 134 -3.66 -8.43 6.68
C TRP A 134 -4.26 -8.71 5.30
N ALA A 135 -3.69 -8.16 4.22
CA ALA A 135 -4.08 -8.50 2.85
C ALA A 135 -3.93 -10.00 2.57
N HIS A 136 -2.83 -10.62 3.03
CA HIS A 136 -2.58 -12.05 2.90
C HIS A 136 -3.71 -12.85 3.57
N ARG A 137 -4.07 -12.49 4.82
CA ARG A 137 -5.17 -13.12 5.54
C ARG A 137 -6.50 -13.00 4.79
N GLN A 138 -6.81 -11.84 4.22
CA GLN A 138 -8.03 -11.62 3.46
C GLN A 138 -8.07 -12.43 2.15
N TYR A 139 -6.95 -12.56 1.44
CA TYR A 139 -6.88 -13.45 0.27
C TYR A 139 -7.00 -14.93 0.65
N THR A 140 -6.45 -15.36 1.80
CA THR A 140 -6.67 -16.72 2.31
C THR A 140 -8.15 -16.96 2.62
N LEU A 141 -8.84 -15.98 3.23
CA LEU A 141 -10.29 -16.06 3.46
C LEU A 141 -11.06 -16.13 2.14
N LEU A 142 -10.63 -15.38 1.11
CA LEU A 142 -11.20 -15.48 -0.23
C LEU A 142 -11.04 -16.88 -0.82
N LEU A 143 -9.86 -17.51 -0.71
CA LEU A 143 -9.66 -18.90 -1.14
C LEU A 143 -10.62 -19.86 -0.43
N THR A 144 -10.86 -19.68 0.87
CA THR A 144 -11.86 -20.49 1.59
C THR A 144 -13.26 -20.29 1.01
N LEU A 145 -13.65 -19.07 0.67
CA LEU A 145 -14.94 -18.81 0.01
C LEU A 145 -15.02 -19.37 -1.40
N ILE A 146 -13.93 -19.36 -2.17
CA ILE A 146 -13.86 -20.00 -3.48
C ILE A 146 -14.06 -21.51 -3.34
N GLY A 147 -13.40 -22.14 -2.37
CA GLY A 147 -13.59 -23.56 -2.05
C GLY A 147 -14.98 -23.91 -1.54
N ALA A 148 -15.65 -22.97 -0.88
CA ALA A 148 -17.02 -23.10 -0.36
C ALA A 148 -18.09 -22.57 -1.32
N THR A 149 -17.78 -22.40 -2.61
CA THR A 149 -18.74 -21.88 -3.59
C THR A 149 -19.96 -22.80 -3.70
N PRO A 150 -21.19 -22.27 -3.60
CA PRO A 150 -22.41 -23.06 -3.70
C PRO A 150 -22.56 -23.75 -5.05
N ASP A 151 -23.37 -24.81 -5.09
CA ASP A 151 -23.78 -25.46 -6.33
C ASP A 151 -24.62 -24.50 -7.18
N ARG A 152 -24.42 -24.51 -8.50
CA ARG A 152 -25.15 -23.65 -9.45
C ARG A 152 -26.67 -23.88 -9.49
N SER A 153 -27.14 -25.00 -8.94
CA SER A 153 -28.57 -25.32 -8.79
C SER A 153 -29.25 -24.56 -7.63
N ARG A 154 -28.47 -23.86 -6.79
CA ARG A 154 -29.01 -23.01 -5.73
C ARG A 154 -29.78 -21.81 -6.30
N PRO A 155 -30.70 -21.22 -5.52
CA PRO A 155 -31.45 -20.04 -5.94
C PRO A 155 -30.53 -18.90 -6.42
N PRO A 156 -30.90 -18.14 -7.48
CA PRO A 156 -30.07 -17.06 -8.02
C PRO A 156 -29.65 -16.02 -6.97
N ASP A 157 -30.52 -15.72 -6.01
CA ASP A 157 -30.23 -14.76 -4.94
C ASP A 157 -29.11 -15.24 -4.00
N GLU A 158 -29.04 -16.56 -3.71
CA GLU A 158 -27.95 -17.15 -2.92
C GLU A 158 -26.61 -17.08 -3.67
N LEU A 159 -26.64 -17.32 -4.98
CA LEU A 159 -25.45 -17.23 -5.83
C LEU A 159 -24.93 -15.79 -5.92
N GLU A 160 -25.83 -14.82 -6.05
CA GLU A 160 -25.48 -13.40 -6.09
C GLU A 160 -24.93 -12.91 -4.74
N ASP A 161 -25.50 -13.30 -3.60
CA ASP A 161 -24.94 -12.93 -2.28
C ASP A 161 -23.53 -13.50 -2.10
N HIS A 162 -23.30 -14.76 -2.52
CA HIS A 162 -21.97 -15.36 -2.46
C HIS A 162 -20.97 -14.63 -3.37
N ALA A 163 -21.37 -14.29 -4.60
CA ALA A 163 -20.55 -13.51 -5.53
C ALA A 163 -20.17 -12.14 -4.94
N GLN A 164 -21.14 -11.43 -4.35
CA GLN A 164 -20.90 -10.17 -3.66
C GLN A 164 -19.95 -10.32 -2.48
N LYS A 165 -20.09 -11.40 -1.68
CA LYS A 165 -19.21 -11.69 -0.54
C LYS A 165 -17.77 -11.90 -1.00
N CYS A 166 -17.55 -12.73 -2.01
CA CYS A 166 -16.23 -12.94 -2.63
C CYS A 166 -15.65 -11.63 -3.16
N ALA A 167 -16.43 -10.85 -3.90
CA ALA A 167 -15.99 -9.57 -4.46
C ALA A 167 -15.61 -8.54 -3.40
N ARG A 168 -16.39 -8.46 -2.30
CA ARG A 168 -16.10 -7.59 -1.15
C ARG A 168 -14.80 -7.98 -0.47
N ILE A 169 -14.59 -9.26 -0.14
CA ILE A 169 -13.34 -9.72 0.50
C ILE A 169 -12.13 -9.49 -0.42
N ASN A 170 -12.27 -9.79 -1.71
CA ASN A 170 -11.23 -9.53 -2.70
C ASN A 170 -10.88 -8.03 -2.80
N THR A 171 -11.89 -7.17 -2.76
CA THR A 171 -11.68 -5.71 -2.77
C THR A 171 -10.93 -5.26 -1.52
N LEU A 172 -11.35 -5.71 -0.34
CA LEU A 172 -10.66 -5.40 0.92
C LEU A 172 -9.19 -5.87 0.89
N ALA A 173 -8.92 -7.09 0.42
CA ALA A 173 -7.58 -7.63 0.28
C ALA A 173 -6.70 -6.78 -0.66
N GLY A 174 -7.26 -6.40 -1.81
CA GLY A 174 -6.59 -5.50 -2.76
C GLY A 174 -6.32 -4.12 -2.19
N ASP A 175 -7.22 -3.59 -1.36
CA ASP A 175 -7.07 -2.28 -0.73
C ASP A 175 -5.95 -2.27 0.32
N GLU A 176 -5.88 -3.32 1.15
CA GLU A 176 -4.82 -3.48 2.15
C GLU A 176 -3.45 -3.69 1.48
N PHE A 177 -3.41 -4.48 0.39
CA PHE A 177 -2.21 -4.60 -0.43
C PHE A 177 -1.75 -3.23 -0.98
N ASN A 178 -2.69 -2.46 -1.55
CA ASN A 178 -2.40 -1.12 -2.06
C ASN A 178 -1.97 -0.14 -0.96
N ARG A 179 -2.53 -0.24 0.26
CA ARG A 179 -2.09 0.54 1.44
C ARG A 179 -0.63 0.23 1.78
N GLY A 180 -0.23 -1.05 1.76
CA GLY A 180 1.16 -1.44 1.95
C GLY A 180 2.10 -0.87 0.88
N VAL A 181 1.71 -0.96 -0.40
CA VAL A 181 2.49 -0.40 -1.53
C VAL A 181 2.59 1.13 -1.42
N ARG A 182 1.54 1.83 -0.98
CA ARG A 182 1.60 3.29 -0.74
C ARG A 182 2.62 3.64 0.33
N SER A 183 2.69 2.88 1.41
CA SER A 183 3.69 3.08 2.46
C SER A 183 5.12 2.88 1.95
N TYR A 184 5.35 1.96 0.99
CA TYR A 184 6.66 1.84 0.34
C TYR A 184 7.07 3.12 -0.40
N TYR A 185 6.15 3.71 -1.16
CA TYR A 185 6.42 5.00 -1.80
C TYR A 185 6.78 6.04 -0.74
N PHE A 186 5.96 6.24 0.30
CA PHE A 186 6.28 7.19 1.37
C PHE A 186 7.61 6.87 2.07
N GLY A 187 7.97 5.60 2.22
CA GLY A 187 9.31 5.18 2.70
C GLY A 187 10.44 5.70 1.82
N PHE A 188 10.27 5.68 0.49
CA PHE A 188 11.24 6.28 -0.44
C PHE A 188 11.32 7.81 -0.32
N ALA A 189 10.20 8.50 -0.07
CA ALA A 189 10.29 9.94 0.25
C ALA A 189 11.04 10.18 1.55
N ALA A 190 10.80 9.39 2.60
CA ALA A 190 11.49 9.51 3.87
C ALA A 190 13.01 9.28 3.77
N LEU A 191 13.49 8.48 2.81
CA LEU A 191 14.93 8.36 2.52
C LEU A 191 15.54 9.70 2.08
N GLY A 192 14.78 10.55 1.37
CA GLY A 192 15.24 11.89 0.99
C GLY A 192 15.60 12.78 2.17
N TRP A 193 15.05 12.49 3.37
CA TRP A 193 15.35 13.23 4.58
C TRP A 193 16.78 13.04 5.07
N PHE A 194 17.44 11.93 4.71
CA PHE A 194 18.86 11.73 5.01
C PHE A 194 19.75 12.69 4.21
N LEU A 195 19.33 13.11 3.02
CA LEU A 195 20.07 14.06 2.18
C LEU A 195 19.73 15.51 2.55
N HIS A 196 18.45 15.88 2.51
CA HIS A 196 18.04 17.26 2.79
C HIS A 196 16.54 17.38 3.10
N VAL A 197 16.17 18.30 4.00
CA VAL A 197 14.76 18.54 4.38
C VAL A 197 13.90 18.99 3.20
N ALA A 198 14.45 19.82 2.30
CA ALA A 198 13.75 20.23 1.09
C ALA A 198 13.51 19.06 0.11
N LEU A 199 14.46 18.13 0.01
CA LEU A 199 14.29 16.94 -0.83
C LEU A 199 13.21 16.02 -0.25
N PHE A 200 13.19 15.84 1.07
CA PHE A 200 12.13 15.11 1.76
C PHE A 200 10.73 15.68 1.46
N ALA A 201 10.56 17.00 1.60
CA ALA A 201 9.30 17.67 1.29
C ALA A 201 8.93 17.55 -0.21
N ALA A 202 9.91 17.75 -1.11
CA ALA A 202 9.70 17.65 -2.55
C ALA A 202 9.31 16.22 -2.98
N LEU A 203 9.98 15.19 -2.45
CA LEU A 203 9.63 13.79 -2.72
C LEU A 203 8.26 13.43 -2.15
N THR A 204 7.94 13.91 -0.95
CA THR A 204 6.60 13.72 -0.36
C THR A 204 5.51 14.29 -1.27
N TRP A 205 5.70 15.51 -1.76
CA TRP A 205 4.78 16.14 -2.70
C TRP A 205 4.71 15.40 -4.04
N LEU A 206 5.86 15.00 -4.60
CA LEU A 206 5.92 14.20 -5.82
C LEU A 206 5.13 12.90 -5.68
N ILE A 207 5.25 12.21 -4.55
CA ILE A 207 4.50 10.98 -4.29
C ILE A 207 3.00 11.24 -4.24
N LEU A 208 2.54 12.32 -3.59
CA LEU A 208 1.13 12.70 -3.63
C LEU A 208 0.63 12.87 -5.07
N VAL A 209 1.40 13.56 -5.91
CA VAL A 209 1.05 13.77 -7.33
C VAL A 209 1.03 12.45 -8.09
N VAL A 210 2.02 11.58 -7.89
CA VAL A 210 2.11 10.26 -8.53
C VAL A 210 0.93 9.39 -8.13
N LEU A 211 0.64 9.29 -6.84
CA LEU A 211 -0.48 8.49 -6.34
C LEU A 211 -1.81 9.01 -6.85
N TRP A 212 -2.04 10.33 -6.80
CA TRP A 212 -3.26 10.94 -7.31
C TRP A 212 -3.43 10.72 -8.83
N ARG A 213 -2.35 10.89 -9.61
CA ARG A 213 -2.40 10.64 -11.06
C ARG A 213 -2.67 9.17 -11.36
N ARG A 214 -2.08 8.25 -10.59
CA ARG A 214 -2.27 6.81 -10.73
C ARG A 214 -3.71 6.39 -10.43
N ASP A 215 -4.28 6.90 -9.34
CA ASP A 215 -5.58 6.44 -8.84
C ASP A 215 -6.75 7.05 -9.66
N PHE A 216 -6.58 8.26 -10.24
CA PHE A 216 -7.69 8.99 -10.90
C PHE A 216 -7.48 9.36 -12.37
N ARG A 217 -6.24 9.44 -12.86
CA ARG A 217 -5.95 9.93 -14.23
C ARG A 217 -5.15 8.95 -15.08
N SER A 218 -5.02 7.70 -14.64
CA SER A 218 -4.23 6.72 -15.39
C SER A 218 -4.96 6.27 -16.67
N PRO A 219 -4.22 5.98 -17.75
CA PRO A 219 -4.78 5.32 -18.94
C PRO A 219 -5.51 4.02 -18.59
N THR A 220 -5.07 3.31 -17.55
CA THR A 220 -5.70 2.10 -17.02
C THR A 220 -7.11 2.35 -16.52
N THR A 221 -7.32 3.40 -15.71
CA THR A 221 -8.67 3.80 -15.25
C THR A 221 -9.57 4.08 -16.45
N ARG A 222 -9.05 4.77 -17.47
CA ARG A 222 -9.82 5.04 -18.71
C ARG A 222 -10.13 3.78 -19.51
N ALA A 223 -9.20 2.84 -19.61
CA ALA A 223 -9.41 1.59 -20.35
C ALA A 223 -10.53 0.75 -19.72
N ILE A 224 -10.52 0.61 -18.39
CA ILE A 224 -11.55 -0.17 -17.66
C ILE A 224 -12.91 0.55 -17.67
N SER A 225 -12.92 1.88 -17.62
CA SER A 225 -14.17 2.65 -17.70
C SER A 225 -14.87 2.55 -19.06
N ARG A 226 -14.13 2.34 -20.16
CA ARG A 226 -14.69 2.28 -21.53
C ARG A 226 -15.43 0.97 -21.83
N THR A 227 -15.16 -0.09 -21.08
CA THR A 227 -15.82 -1.39 -21.24
C THR A 227 -17.18 -1.47 -20.55
N GLN A 228 -17.59 -0.45 -19.80
CA GLN A 228 -18.93 -0.35 -19.22
C GLN A 228 -19.81 0.56 -20.08
N PRO A 229 -20.98 0.10 -20.58
CA PRO A 229 -21.94 1.02 -21.18
C PRO A 229 -22.38 2.05 -20.13
N PRO A 230 -22.64 3.31 -20.52
CA PRO A 230 -23.23 4.28 -19.61
C PRO A 230 -24.55 3.72 -19.05
N ALA A 231 -24.72 3.85 -17.74
CA ALA A 231 -25.94 3.47 -17.03
C ALA A 231 -27.16 4.25 -17.52
#